data_AF-A0A1L9WMM4-F1
#
_entry.id   AF-A0A1L9WMM4-F1
#
_cell.length_a   1.000
_cell.length_b   1.000
_cell.length_c   1.000
_cell.angle_alpha   90.00
_cell.angle_beta   90.00
_cell.angle_gamma   90.00
#
_symmetry.space_group_name_H-M   'P 1'
#
loop_
_entity.id
_entity.type
_entity.pdbx_description
1 polymer ?
#
loop_
_entity_poly.entity_id
_entity_poly.type
_entity_poly.pdbx_seq_one_letter_code
_entity_poly.pdbx_strand_id
1 'polypeptide(L)'
;MATPMMHYFGFGSNAPPYTKEIYELERRAIFTKRWIFLTHSSRLKEASDWLRYEIAGFDFIVTRDRQSNFNAFHNICRHRAYPVIEKEGSRNSKILSYRYHGWSYGLNGKLAKATGFKDIESVDKEQNSLFRIHLKVDKILANNFNECYHYPTTHSDIPEFLNLDSFDSDLKDGHIQHHCISTPEQIGKDHISLYEFKPIGEIYARVMGEDKVLYNNQQLNLDRNVFINSQLHPKFEKAPIFFQSTVRQVIIEHFTREKAGGRDI
;
A
#
# COMPACT_ATOMS: atom_id res chain seq x y z
N MET A 1 9.45 2.76 16.10
CA MET A 1 8.25 3.54 15.71
C MET A 1 7.10 2.57 15.67
N ALA A 2 5.98 2.87 16.33
CA ALA A 2 4.83 1.98 16.33
C ALA A 2 4.22 1.95 14.93
N THR A 3 4.26 0.80 14.27
CA THR A 3 3.44 0.54 13.07
C THR A 3 1.99 0.72 13.52
N PRO A 4 1.20 1.62 12.93
CA PRO A 4 -0.20 1.76 13.30
C PRO A 4 -0.91 0.47 12.90
N MET A 5 -1.17 -0.41 13.88
CA MET A 5 -2.06 -1.54 13.67
C MET A 5 -3.48 -0.97 13.57
N MET A 6 -4.09 -1.09 12.39
CA MET A 6 -5.52 -0.88 12.23
C MET A 6 -6.24 -1.95 13.08
N HIS A 7 -6.70 -1.59 14.28
CA HIS A 7 -7.55 -2.47 15.08
C HIS A 7 -8.97 -2.30 14.55
N TYR A 8 -9.37 -3.15 13.59
CA TYR A 8 -10.64 -2.96 12.89
C TYR A 8 -11.85 -3.54 13.64
N PHE A 9 -11.63 -4.49 14.56
CA PHE A 9 -12.69 -5.00 15.44
C PHE A 9 -12.82 -4.14 16.69
N GLY A 10 -13.94 -3.44 16.84
CA GLY A 10 -14.18 -2.73 18.11
C GLY A 10 -15.53 -2.03 18.28
N PHE A 11 -16.41 -2.00 17.27
CA PHE A 11 -17.69 -1.32 17.41
C PHE A 11 -18.85 -2.20 16.93
N GLY A 12 -20.01 -2.08 17.58
CA GLY A 12 -21.16 -2.98 17.47
C GLY A 12 -21.33 -3.89 18.70
N SER A 13 -22.57 -4.07 19.16
CA SER A 13 -22.91 -4.74 20.43
C SER A 13 -22.38 -6.18 20.60
N ASN A 14 -22.01 -6.85 19.51
CA ASN A 14 -21.52 -8.24 19.48
C ASN A 14 -20.06 -8.34 18.97
N ALA A 15 -19.30 -7.25 18.92
CA ALA A 15 -17.91 -7.27 18.51
C ALA A 15 -17.01 -7.75 19.69
N PRO A 16 -16.20 -8.81 19.52
CA PRO A 16 -15.21 -9.20 20.52
C PRO A 16 -14.07 -8.16 20.61
N PRO A 17 -13.34 -8.09 21.74
CA PRO A 17 -12.17 -7.24 21.85
C PRO A 17 -11.11 -7.64 20.81
N TYR A 18 -10.41 -6.67 20.24
CA TYR A 18 -9.32 -6.94 19.31
C TYR A 18 -8.11 -7.50 20.06
N THR A 19 -7.66 -8.69 19.69
CA THR A 19 -6.52 -9.35 20.32
C THR A 19 -5.38 -9.58 19.33
N LYS A 20 -4.22 -9.98 19.83
CA LYS A 20 -3.08 -10.34 18.99
C LYS A 20 -3.41 -11.51 18.06
N GLU A 21 -4.23 -12.45 18.51
CA GLU A 21 -4.68 -13.61 17.73
C GLU A 21 -5.58 -13.17 16.58
N ILE A 22 -6.47 -12.20 16.81
CA ILE A 22 -7.29 -11.59 15.76
C ILE A 22 -6.40 -10.87 14.75
N TYR A 23 -5.41 -10.11 15.20
CA TYR A 23 -4.43 -9.47 14.30
C TYR A 23 -3.71 -10.49 13.42
N GLU A 24 -3.17 -11.56 14.00
CA GLU A 24 -2.49 -12.60 13.22
C GLU A 24 -3.42 -13.30 12.23
N LEU A 25 -4.69 -13.49 12.60
CA LEU A 25 -5.70 -14.00 11.67
C LEU A 25 -5.98 -13.00 10.54
N GLU A 26 -6.15 -11.71 10.83
CA GLU A 26 -6.33 -10.64 9.83
C GLU A 26 -5.15 -10.54 8.87
N ARG A 27 -3.93 -10.55 9.40
CA ARG A 27 -2.70 -10.56 8.60
C ARG A 27 -2.74 -11.66 7.55
N ARG A 28 -3.09 -12.87 7.98
CA ARG A 28 -3.10 -14.06 7.11
C ARG A 28 -4.32 -14.08 6.18
N ALA A 29 -5.47 -13.58 6.61
CA ALA A 29 -6.71 -13.59 5.83
C ALA A 29 -6.81 -12.45 4.81
N ILE A 30 -6.28 -11.27 5.12
CA ILE A 30 -6.42 -10.05 4.32
C ILE A 30 -5.09 -9.75 3.62
N PHE A 31 -4.06 -9.46 4.40
CA PHE A 31 -2.80 -8.91 3.87
C PHE A 31 -1.99 -9.92 3.02
N THR A 32 -2.23 -11.22 3.18
CA THR A 32 -1.60 -12.25 2.31
C THR A 32 -2.49 -12.77 1.18
N LYS A 33 -3.78 -12.39 1.13
CA LYS A 33 -4.77 -12.97 0.19
C LYS A 33 -5.48 -11.94 -0.68
N ARG A 34 -5.23 -10.65 -0.47
CA ARG A 34 -5.86 -9.55 -1.21
C ARG A 34 -4.78 -8.69 -1.86
N TRP A 35 -5.15 -8.07 -2.99
CA TRP A 35 -4.30 -7.07 -3.62
C TRP A 35 -4.27 -5.80 -2.78
N ILE A 36 -3.08 -5.27 -2.55
CA ILE A 36 -2.86 -4.02 -1.82
C ILE A 36 -2.31 -3.01 -2.81
N PHE A 37 -2.98 -1.87 -2.95
CA PHE A 37 -2.42 -0.75 -3.70
C PHE A 37 -1.21 -0.21 -2.94
N LEU A 38 -0.06 -0.22 -3.58
CA LEU A 38 1.21 0.06 -2.92
C LEU A 38 1.74 1.45 -3.24
N THR A 39 2.02 1.70 -4.53
CA THR A 39 2.70 2.92 -4.93
C THR A 39 2.62 3.17 -6.44
N HIS A 40 2.94 4.41 -6.84
CA HIS A 40 2.98 4.78 -8.24
C HIS A 40 4.30 4.35 -8.91
N SER A 41 4.23 3.87 -10.15
CA SER A 41 5.38 3.34 -10.89
C SER A 41 6.48 4.38 -11.13
N SER A 42 6.15 5.67 -11.16
CA SER A 42 7.13 6.76 -11.31
C SER A 42 8.16 6.84 -10.19
N ARG A 43 7.91 6.20 -9.03
CA ARG A 43 8.90 6.11 -7.95
C ARG A 43 10.03 5.11 -8.22
N LEU A 44 9.89 4.30 -9.28
CA LEU A 44 10.90 3.38 -9.82
C LEU A 44 11.21 3.80 -11.28
N LYS A 45 11.67 5.05 -11.44
CA LYS A 45 11.82 5.71 -12.74
C LYS A 45 12.96 5.11 -13.56
N GLU A 46 14.02 4.68 -12.91
CA GLU A 46 15.23 4.19 -13.57
C GLU A 46 15.43 2.69 -13.36
N ALA A 47 16.15 2.07 -14.30
CA ALA A 47 16.60 0.71 -14.11
C ALA A 47 17.53 0.63 -12.89
N SER A 48 17.39 -0.45 -12.10
CA SER A 48 18.09 -0.66 -10.83
C SER A 48 17.54 0.13 -9.63
N ASP A 49 16.40 0.82 -9.78
CA ASP A 49 15.70 1.41 -8.65
C ASP A 49 15.06 0.33 -7.76
N TRP A 50 15.01 0.60 -6.47
CA TRP A 50 14.28 -0.18 -5.50
C TRP A 50 13.58 0.69 -4.45
N LEU A 51 12.49 0.16 -3.92
CA LEU A 51 11.69 0.70 -2.82
C LEU A 51 11.53 -0.38 -1.75
N ARG A 52 11.65 -0.02 -0.47
CA ARG A 52 11.36 -0.91 0.64
C ARG A 52 10.09 -0.48 1.36
N TYR A 53 9.26 -1.44 1.72
CA TYR A 53 8.03 -1.25 2.47
C TYR A 53 7.89 -2.28 3.58
N GLU A 54 7.26 -1.86 4.67
CA GLU A 54 6.77 -2.76 5.71
C GLU A 54 5.26 -2.53 5.87
N ILE A 55 4.47 -3.57 5.63
CA ILE A 55 3.01 -3.52 5.78
C ILE A 55 2.56 -4.72 6.61
N ALA A 56 1.84 -4.46 7.71
CA ALA A 56 1.36 -5.50 8.62
C ALA A 56 2.48 -6.48 9.04
N GLY A 57 3.68 -5.97 9.32
CA GLY A 57 4.86 -6.75 9.71
C GLY A 57 5.49 -7.59 8.59
N PHE A 58 5.04 -7.46 7.34
CA PHE A 58 5.72 -8.03 6.18
C PHE A 58 6.67 -6.99 5.59
N ASP A 59 7.98 -7.23 5.68
CA ASP A 59 9.02 -6.40 5.06
C ASP A 59 9.34 -6.92 3.66
N PHE A 60 9.23 -6.05 2.67
CA PHE A 60 9.44 -6.39 1.27
C PHE A 60 10.04 -5.25 0.46
N ILE A 61 10.64 -5.65 -0.65
CA ILE A 61 11.30 -4.77 -1.60
C ILE A 61 10.61 -4.88 -2.95
N VAL A 62 10.36 -3.74 -3.58
CA VAL A 62 9.93 -3.64 -4.97
C VAL A 62 11.08 -3.05 -5.77
N THR A 63 11.33 -3.60 -6.94
CA THR A 63 12.50 -3.30 -7.75
C THR A 63 12.12 -3.12 -9.20
N ARG A 64 12.91 -2.32 -9.91
CA ARG A 64 12.92 -2.29 -11.37
C ARG A 64 14.26 -2.84 -11.86
N ASP A 65 14.24 -4.01 -12.49
CA ASP A 65 15.47 -4.66 -12.94
C ASP A 65 16.07 -3.99 -14.19
N ARG A 66 17.23 -4.50 -14.64
CA ARG A 66 17.93 -3.94 -15.81
C ARG A 66 17.21 -4.17 -17.12
N GLN A 67 16.30 -5.13 -17.16
CA GLN A 67 15.41 -5.40 -18.27
C GLN A 67 14.12 -4.57 -18.19
N SER A 68 14.05 -3.60 -17.25
CA SER A 68 12.87 -2.78 -16.95
C SER A 68 11.65 -3.54 -16.44
N ASN A 69 11.81 -4.77 -15.96
CA ASN A 69 10.70 -5.49 -15.32
C ASN A 69 10.56 -5.06 -13.86
N PHE A 70 9.31 -5.00 -13.39
CA PHE A 70 9.00 -4.79 -12.00
C PHE A 70 8.95 -6.12 -11.26
N ASN A 71 9.64 -6.20 -10.12
CA ASN A 71 9.64 -7.39 -9.28
C ASN A 71 9.44 -7.01 -7.80
N ALA A 72 8.79 -7.88 -7.04
CA ALA A 72 8.64 -7.73 -5.60
C ALA A 72 9.13 -8.98 -4.87
N PHE A 73 9.80 -8.80 -3.73
CA PHE A 73 10.35 -9.89 -2.92
C PHE A 73 10.24 -9.59 -1.44
N HIS A 74 10.11 -10.63 -0.61
CA HIS A 74 10.35 -10.46 0.82
C HIS A 74 11.79 -9.99 1.05
N ASN A 75 11.97 -9.01 1.94
CA ASN A 75 13.27 -8.46 2.29
C ASN A 75 14.01 -9.40 3.26
N ILE A 76 14.19 -10.66 2.89
CA ILE A 76 14.73 -11.71 3.74
C ILE A 76 15.83 -12.45 2.98
N CYS A 77 17.06 -12.34 3.47
CA CYS A 77 18.19 -13.08 2.93
C CYS A 77 17.98 -14.59 3.16
N ARG A 78 18.14 -15.38 2.10
CA ARG A 78 17.92 -16.83 2.13
C ARG A 78 18.98 -17.60 2.91
N HIS A 79 20.09 -16.96 3.30
CA HIS A 79 21.12 -17.60 4.12
C HIS A 79 20.70 -17.75 5.59
N ARG A 80 20.38 -16.64 6.27
CA ARG A 80 20.06 -16.63 7.72
C ARG A 80 18.96 -15.62 8.08
N ALA A 81 18.02 -15.41 7.16
CA ALA A 81 16.82 -14.58 7.34
C ALA A 81 17.05 -13.11 7.71
N TYR A 82 18.27 -12.59 7.58
CA TYR A 82 18.55 -11.18 7.83
C TYR A 82 18.03 -10.29 6.67
N PRO A 83 17.60 -9.04 6.91
CA PRO A 83 17.23 -8.11 5.85
C PRO A 83 18.26 -7.98 4.73
N VAL A 84 17.80 -8.05 3.47
CA VAL A 84 18.68 -7.82 2.31
C VAL A 84 19.02 -6.33 2.20
N ILE A 85 18.04 -5.48 2.49
CA ILE A 85 18.16 -4.02 2.52
C ILE A 85 17.79 -3.53 3.92
N GLU A 86 18.76 -2.97 4.64
CA GLU A 86 18.54 -2.37 5.96
C GLU A 86 18.03 -0.93 5.89
N LYS A 87 18.38 -0.20 4.82
CA LYS A 87 18.01 1.21 4.67
C LYS A 87 16.52 1.32 4.33
N GLU A 88 15.84 2.24 4.98
CA GLU A 88 14.48 2.62 4.61
C GLU A 88 14.47 3.50 3.35
N GLY A 89 13.33 3.57 2.68
CA GLY A 89 13.10 4.48 1.55
C GLY A 89 13.40 3.86 0.17
N SER A 90 13.98 4.69 -0.70
CA SER A 90 14.23 4.37 -2.11
C SER A 90 15.69 4.62 -2.47
N ARG A 91 16.25 3.80 -3.37
CA ARG A 91 17.59 4.03 -3.93
C ARG A 91 17.76 3.35 -5.28
N ASN A 92 18.80 3.74 -5.99
CA ASN A 92 19.33 3.00 -7.12
C ASN A 92 20.48 2.09 -6.66
N SER A 93 20.43 0.79 -6.98
CA SER A 93 21.52 -0.14 -6.75
C SER A 93 21.50 -1.29 -7.75
N LYS A 94 22.66 -1.63 -8.32
CA LYS A 94 22.83 -2.71 -9.30
C LYS A 94 22.65 -4.12 -8.72
N ILE A 95 22.77 -4.27 -7.41
CA ILE A 95 22.75 -5.52 -6.65
C ILE A 95 22.07 -5.25 -5.30
N LEU A 96 21.33 -6.24 -4.81
CA LEU A 96 20.75 -6.26 -3.47
C LEU A 96 21.65 -7.14 -2.60
N SER A 97 22.34 -6.57 -1.62
CA SER A 97 23.32 -7.33 -0.83
C SER A 97 23.23 -7.02 0.64
N TYR A 98 23.21 -8.08 1.44
CA TYR A 98 23.40 -7.96 2.87
C TYR A 98 24.89 -7.74 3.18
N ARG A 99 25.18 -6.77 4.05
CA ARG A 99 26.55 -6.27 4.26
C ARG A 99 27.51 -7.23 4.95
N TYR A 100 27.01 -8.18 5.74
CA TYR A 100 27.89 -8.93 6.66
C TYR A 100 28.42 -10.25 6.09
N HIS A 101 27.57 -11.06 5.44
CA HIS A 101 27.97 -12.40 4.97
C HIS A 101 28.17 -12.47 3.45
N GLY A 102 28.07 -11.34 2.75
CA GLY A 102 28.41 -11.23 1.33
C GLY A 102 27.53 -12.05 0.39
N TRP A 103 26.33 -12.44 0.82
CA TRP A 103 25.30 -12.95 -0.08
C TRP A 103 24.61 -11.79 -0.79
N SER A 104 24.47 -11.93 -2.11
CA SER A 104 23.95 -10.87 -2.94
C SER A 104 23.04 -11.41 -4.03
N TYR A 105 22.03 -10.63 -4.36
CA TYR A 105 20.96 -10.97 -5.28
C TYR A 105 20.89 -9.94 -6.40
N GLY A 106 20.50 -10.37 -7.59
CA GLY A 106 20.08 -9.45 -8.65
C GLY A 106 18.74 -8.79 -8.30
N LEU A 107 18.39 -7.72 -9.01
CA LEU A 107 17.06 -7.09 -8.86
C LEU A 107 15.92 -7.96 -9.39
N ASN A 108 16.21 -9.05 -10.09
CA ASN A 108 15.24 -10.09 -10.42
C ASN A 108 15.10 -11.17 -9.32
N GLY A 109 15.75 -10.96 -8.17
CA GLY A 109 15.70 -11.84 -7.00
C GLY A 109 16.64 -13.06 -7.07
N LYS A 110 17.30 -13.29 -8.21
CA LYS A 110 18.21 -14.45 -8.36
C LYS A 110 19.46 -14.28 -7.51
N LEU A 111 19.91 -15.36 -6.87
CA LEU A 111 21.17 -15.37 -6.12
C LEU A 111 22.35 -15.12 -7.08
N ALA A 112 23.03 -13.99 -6.92
CA ALA A 112 24.18 -13.61 -7.74
C ALA A 112 25.50 -14.14 -7.16
N LYS A 113 25.65 -14.06 -5.83
CA LYS A 113 26.86 -14.51 -5.12
C LYS A 113 26.49 -15.06 -3.76
N ALA A 114 27.06 -16.21 -3.42
CA ALA A 114 27.13 -16.75 -2.06
C ALA A 114 28.61 -16.81 -1.66
N THR A 115 29.06 -15.86 -0.83
CA THR A 115 30.46 -15.80 -0.40
C THR A 115 30.76 -17.01 0.50
N GLY A 116 31.88 -17.70 0.23
CA GLY A 116 32.26 -18.94 0.93
C GLY A 116 31.74 -20.24 0.31
N PHE A 117 30.97 -20.16 -0.79
CA PHE A 117 30.33 -21.33 -1.41
C PHE A 117 30.74 -21.57 -2.88
N LYS A 118 31.85 -20.99 -3.35
CA LYS A 118 32.26 -21.08 -4.76
C LYS A 118 32.58 -22.50 -5.22
N ASP A 119 33.15 -23.32 -4.33
CA ASP A 119 33.63 -24.68 -4.64
C ASP A 119 32.76 -25.77 -3.97
N ILE A 120 31.56 -25.39 -3.52
CA ILE A 120 30.61 -26.30 -2.87
C ILE A 120 29.51 -26.59 -3.90
N GLU A 121 29.53 -27.78 -4.49
CA GLU A 121 28.56 -28.23 -5.50
C GLU A 121 27.09 -28.18 -5.01
N SER A 122 26.86 -28.07 -3.71
CA SER A 122 25.52 -28.13 -3.10
C SER A 122 24.74 -26.80 -3.05
N VAL A 123 25.31 -25.66 -3.48
CA VAL A 123 24.53 -24.41 -3.50
C VAL A 123 23.72 -24.26 -4.78
N ASP A 124 22.50 -24.75 -4.71
CA ASP A 124 21.46 -24.47 -5.70
C ASP A 124 21.05 -22.99 -5.62
N LYS A 125 21.42 -22.22 -6.66
CA LYS A 125 21.12 -20.78 -6.75
C LYS A 125 19.64 -20.49 -6.96
N GLU A 126 18.91 -21.39 -7.61
CA GLU A 126 17.47 -21.20 -7.86
C GLU A 126 16.70 -21.38 -6.56
N GLN A 127 16.97 -22.45 -5.81
CA GLN A 127 16.36 -22.71 -4.50
C GLN A 127 16.68 -21.63 -3.48
N ASN A 128 17.80 -20.92 -3.64
CA ASN A 128 18.25 -19.84 -2.78
C ASN A 128 17.95 -18.43 -3.34
N SER A 129 17.10 -18.28 -4.35
CA SER A 129 16.62 -16.97 -4.82
C SER A 129 15.66 -16.31 -3.82
N LEU A 130 15.48 -15.00 -3.86
CA LEU A 130 14.57 -14.30 -2.93
C LEU A 130 13.12 -14.80 -3.07
N PHE A 131 12.39 -14.85 -1.96
CA PHE A 131 10.98 -15.22 -1.97
C PHE A 131 10.17 -14.16 -2.70
N ARG A 132 9.59 -14.53 -3.83
CA ARG A 132 8.84 -13.63 -4.71
C ARG A 132 7.47 -13.28 -4.13
N ILE A 133 7.09 -12.03 -4.28
CA ILE A 133 5.74 -11.52 -3.99
C ILE A 133 5.06 -11.23 -5.32
N HIS A 134 3.77 -11.55 -5.42
CA HIS A 134 2.97 -11.21 -6.60
C HIS A 134 2.86 -9.70 -6.76
N LEU A 135 3.18 -9.23 -7.96
CA LEU A 135 3.14 -7.82 -8.31
C LEU A 135 2.42 -7.67 -9.64
N LYS A 136 1.51 -6.71 -9.71
CA LYS A 136 0.83 -6.31 -10.94
C LYS A 136 1.01 -4.81 -11.11
N VAL A 137 1.51 -4.40 -12.28
CA VAL A 137 1.48 -3.00 -12.69
C VAL A 137 0.17 -2.78 -13.44
N ASP A 138 -0.76 -2.07 -12.81
CA ASP A 138 -2.05 -1.77 -13.43
C ASP A 138 -1.99 -0.45 -14.19
N LYS A 139 -1.93 -0.55 -15.52
CA LYS A 139 -1.94 0.61 -16.42
C LYS A 139 -3.35 1.16 -16.65
N ILE A 140 -4.39 0.37 -16.44
CA ILE A 140 -5.77 0.79 -16.73
C ILE A 140 -6.19 1.84 -15.70
N LEU A 141 -5.85 1.62 -14.42
CA LEU A 141 -6.10 2.60 -13.37
C LEU A 141 -5.37 3.93 -13.65
N ALA A 142 -4.09 3.85 -14.07
CA ALA A 142 -3.33 5.04 -14.43
C ALA A 142 -3.89 5.75 -15.67
N ASN A 143 -4.35 5.00 -16.68
CA ASN A 143 -4.99 5.59 -17.85
C ASN A 143 -6.27 6.31 -17.46
N ASN A 144 -7.17 5.66 -16.71
CA ASN A 144 -8.43 6.25 -16.25
C ASN A 144 -8.22 7.50 -15.39
N PHE A 145 -7.16 7.52 -14.56
CA PHE A 145 -6.92 8.64 -13.65
C PHE A 145 -6.26 9.85 -14.33
N ASN A 146 -5.53 9.65 -15.43
CA ASN A 146 -4.77 10.71 -16.10
C ASN A 146 -5.50 11.25 -17.36
N GLU A 147 -6.81 11.10 -17.46
CA GLU A 147 -7.63 11.61 -18.57
C GLU A 147 -9.00 12.07 -18.06
N CYS A 148 -9.63 12.99 -18.80
CA CYS A 148 -10.97 13.49 -18.51
C CYS A 148 -11.98 13.24 -19.64
N TYR A 149 -11.67 12.34 -20.57
CA TYR A 149 -12.52 12.02 -21.72
C TYR A 149 -13.86 11.40 -21.29
N HIS A 150 -13.86 10.53 -20.27
CA HIS A 150 -15.10 9.92 -19.77
C HIS A 150 -15.94 10.87 -18.91
N TYR A 151 -15.35 11.96 -18.40
CA TYR A 151 -15.94 12.81 -17.36
C TYR A 151 -17.32 13.39 -17.71
N PRO A 152 -17.58 13.90 -18.93
CA PRO A 152 -18.90 14.44 -19.27
C PRO A 152 -20.03 13.41 -19.17
N THR A 153 -19.72 12.12 -19.31
CA THR A 153 -20.71 11.04 -19.31
C THR A 153 -20.85 10.33 -17.96
N THR A 154 -19.77 10.30 -17.16
CA THR A 154 -19.72 9.51 -15.92
C THR A 154 -19.76 10.35 -14.65
N HIS A 155 -19.35 11.63 -14.73
CA HIS A 155 -19.24 12.52 -13.59
C HIS A 155 -20.01 13.81 -13.87
N SER A 156 -21.34 13.72 -13.84
CA SER A 156 -22.28 14.81 -14.22
C SER A 156 -22.00 16.15 -13.53
N ASP A 157 -21.41 16.11 -12.34
CA ASP A 157 -21.23 17.27 -11.48
C ASP A 157 -19.86 17.94 -11.71
N ILE A 158 -18.91 17.24 -12.33
CA ILE A 158 -17.54 17.74 -12.54
C ILE A 158 -17.45 18.94 -13.50
N PRO A 159 -18.25 19.07 -14.57
CA PRO A 159 -18.26 20.27 -15.41
C PRO A 159 -18.58 21.57 -14.64
N GLU A 160 -19.19 21.49 -13.45
CA GLU A 160 -19.41 22.67 -12.61
C GLU A 160 -18.11 23.22 -12.00
N PHE A 161 -17.11 22.34 -11.77
CA PHE A 161 -15.87 22.66 -11.08
C PHE A 161 -14.64 22.68 -12.00
N LEU A 162 -14.69 21.96 -13.12
CA LEU A 162 -13.59 21.84 -14.07
C LEU A 162 -14.07 22.21 -15.48
N ASN A 163 -13.38 23.15 -16.12
CA ASN A 163 -13.58 23.45 -17.54
C ASN A 163 -12.95 22.36 -18.42
N LEU A 164 -13.72 21.31 -18.69
CA LEU A 164 -13.26 20.16 -19.48
C LEU A 164 -12.82 20.55 -20.90
N ASP A 165 -13.37 21.63 -21.48
CA ASP A 165 -12.98 22.12 -22.80
C ASP A 165 -11.55 22.69 -22.84
N SER A 166 -11.05 23.11 -21.67
CA SER A 166 -9.68 23.61 -21.51
C SER A 166 -8.70 22.57 -20.94
N PHE A 167 -9.18 21.35 -20.67
CA PHE A 167 -8.33 20.32 -20.09
C PHE A 167 -7.24 19.94 -21.09
N ASP A 168 -5.99 20.05 -20.65
CA ASP A 168 -4.83 19.63 -21.43
C ASP A 168 -3.81 18.97 -20.50
N SER A 169 -2.81 18.28 -21.05
CA SER A 169 -1.78 17.62 -20.27
C SER A 169 -0.41 17.71 -20.93
N ASP A 170 0.55 18.30 -20.21
CA ASP A 170 1.94 18.32 -20.62
C ASP A 170 2.65 17.02 -20.22
N LEU A 171 3.41 16.44 -21.16
CA LEU A 171 4.09 15.15 -20.99
C LEU A 171 5.63 15.28 -21.02
N LYS A 172 6.18 16.29 -20.35
CA LYS A 172 7.62 16.61 -20.41
C LYS A 172 8.43 15.94 -19.27
N ASP A 173 9.69 15.58 -19.53
CA ASP A 173 10.67 15.14 -18.51
C ASP A 173 10.25 13.94 -17.62
N GLY A 174 9.26 13.17 -18.05
CA GLY A 174 8.75 12.00 -17.33
C GLY A 174 7.79 12.33 -16.18
N HIS A 175 7.10 13.46 -16.25
CA HIS A 175 5.91 13.75 -15.43
C HIS A 175 4.72 14.12 -16.35
N ILE A 176 3.51 13.99 -15.79
CA ILE A 176 2.27 14.46 -16.41
C ILE A 176 1.84 15.67 -15.60
N GLN A 177 1.64 16.80 -16.25
CA GLN A 177 1.04 17.98 -15.62
C GLN A 177 -0.29 18.26 -16.29
N HIS A 178 -1.37 18.12 -15.52
CA HIS A 178 -2.71 18.46 -16.00
C HIS A 178 -2.94 19.97 -15.90
N HIS A 179 -3.46 20.54 -16.98
CA HIS A 179 -3.88 21.92 -17.08
C HIS A 179 -5.39 21.97 -17.24
N CYS A 180 -6.01 22.91 -16.56
CA CYS A 180 -7.42 23.21 -16.71
C CYS A 180 -7.59 24.70 -16.39
N ILE A 181 -8.14 25.45 -17.32
CA ILE A 181 -8.34 26.90 -17.22
C ILE A 181 -9.80 27.13 -16.89
N SER A 182 -10.09 27.51 -15.64
CA SER A 182 -11.44 27.84 -15.18
C SER A 182 -12.07 28.94 -16.06
N THR A 183 -13.37 28.80 -16.36
CA THR A 183 -14.14 29.84 -17.08
C THR A 183 -14.35 31.07 -16.20
N PRO A 184 -14.67 32.26 -16.77
CA PRO A 184 -15.00 33.44 -15.97
C PRO A 184 -16.13 33.22 -14.95
N GLU A 185 -17.10 32.37 -15.27
CA GLU A 185 -18.21 32.00 -14.36
C GLU A 185 -17.76 31.06 -13.24
N GLN A 186 -16.82 30.14 -13.50
CA GLN A 186 -16.20 29.30 -12.48
C GLN A 186 -15.29 30.12 -11.55
N ILE A 187 -14.53 31.07 -12.12
CA ILE A 187 -13.71 32.03 -11.36
C ILE A 187 -14.60 32.92 -10.48
N GLY A 188 -15.74 33.40 -11.01
CA GLY A 188 -16.72 34.19 -10.27
C GLY A 188 -17.50 33.42 -9.20
N LYS A 189 -17.35 32.08 -9.14
CA LYS A 189 -17.96 31.19 -8.14
C LYS A 189 -16.96 30.76 -7.04
N ASP A 190 -15.77 31.33 -6.97
CA ASP A 190 -14.66 30.87 -6.10
C ASP A 190 -14.30 29.39 -6.36
N HIS A 191 -14.18 28.97 -7.63
CA HIS A 191 -13.82 27.60 -7.99
C HIS A 191 -12.42 27.48 -8.64
N ILE A 192 -11.45 27.16 -7.76
CA ILE A 192 -10.29 26.28 -7.91
C ILE A 192 -9.44 26.49 -9.16
N SER A 193 -8.56 27.50 -9.10
CA SER A 193 -7.35 27.56 -9.93
C SER A 193 -6.24 26.66 -9.37
N LEU A 194 -5.16 26.42 -10.14
CA LEU A 194 -3.92 25.79 -9.65
C LEU A 194 -3.33 26.47 -8.38
N TYR A 195 -3.65 27.75 -8.13
CA TYR A 195 -3.30 28.44 -6.89
C TYR A 195 -4.12 27.99 -5.67
N GLU A 196 -5.25 27.31 -5.85
CA GLU A 196 -6.12 26.77 -4.79
C GLU A 196 -5.85 25.31 -4.42
N PHE A 197 -5.01 24.60 -5.19
CA PHE A 197 -4.56 23.25 -4.80
C PHE A 197 -3.83 23.23 -3.46
N LYS A 198 -3.11 24.31 -3.14
CA LYS A 198 -2.40 24.44 -1.86
C LYS A 198 -3.39 24.55 -0.69
N PRO A 199 -4.39 25.47 -0.70
CA PRO A 199 -5.46 25.48 0.29
C PRO A 199 -6.19 24.14 0.46
N ILE A 200 -6.54 23.45 -0.64
CA ILE A 200 -7.20 22.13 -0.56
C ILE A 200 -6.27 21.10 0.07
N GLY A 201 -5.00 21.08 -0.33
CA GLY A 201 -3.97 20.21 0.25
C GLY A 201 -3.74 20.49 1.73
N GLU A 202 -3.77 21.76 2.15
CA GLU A 202 -3.65 22.18 3.54
C GLU A 202 -4.88 21.77 4.37
N ILE A 203 -6.09 21.91 3.82
CA ILE A 203 -7.32 21.41 4.46
C ILE A 203 -7.25 19.89 4.61
N TYR A 204 -6.88 19.17 3.54
CA TYR A 204 -6.75 17.72 3.59
C TYR A 204 -5.70 17.29 4.63
N ALA A 205 -4.52 17.93 4.62
CA ALA A 205 -3.47 17.65 5.59
C ALA A 205 -3.93 17.92 7.04
N ARG A 206 -4.70 18.99 7.27
CA ARG A 206 -5.28 19.32 8.56
C ARG A 206 -6.31 18.27 9.01
N VAL A 207 -7.29 17.94 8.16
CA VAL A 207 -8.32 16.93 8.45
C VAL A 207 -7.68 15.57 8.76
N MET A 208 -6.73 15.13 7.93
CA MET A 208 -6.01 13.88 8.18
C MET A 208 -5.18 13.93 9.48
N GLY A 209 -4.65 15.10 9.84
CA GLY A 209 -3.96 15.33 11.10
C GLY A 209 -4.90 15.24 12.31
N GLU A 210 -6.08 15.85 12.22
CA GLU A 210 -7.13 15.80 13.23
C GLU A 210 -7.66 14.36 13.42
N ASP A 211 -7.99 13.66 12.33
CA ASP A 211 -8.42 12.25 12.35
C ASP A 211 -7.37 11.33 12.96
N LYS A 212 -6.08 11.56 12.67
CA LYS A 212 -4.99 10.81 13.29
C LYS A 212 -4.96 10.97 14.80
N VAL A 213 -5.24 12.18 15.32
CA VAL A 213 -5.32 12.42 16.77
C VAL A 213 -6.51 11.68 17.38
N LEU A 214 -7.69 11.76 16.75
CA LEU A 214 -8.89 11.04 17.20
C LEU A 214 -8.64 9.52 17.25
N TYR A 215 -8.11 8.96 16.17
CA TYR A 215 -7.77 7.55 16.06
C TYR A 215 -6.75 7.12 17.14
N ASN A 216 -5.64 7.83 17.31
CA ASN A 216 -4.61 7.44 18.28
C ASN A 216 -5.16 7.44 19.71
N ASN A 217 -5.96 8.44 20.08
CA ASN A 217 -6.55 8.53 21.41
C ASN A 217 -7.61 7.44 21.64
N GLN A 218 -8.40 7.12 20.61
CA GLN A 218 -9.34 5.99 20.65
C GLN A 218 -8.58 4.67 20.85
N GLN A 219 -7.53 4.42 20.06
CA GLN A 219 -6.70 3.22 20.16
C GLN A 219 -6.08 3.06 21.55
N LEU A 220 -5.50 4.13 22.12
CA LEU A 220 -4.92 4.11 23.47
C LEU A 220 -5.94 3.69 24.55
N ASN A 221 -7.22 4.02 24.38
CA ASN A 221 -8.26 3.60 25.32
C ASN A 221 -8.74 2.16 25.07
N LEU A 222 -8.77 1.71 23.81
CA LEU A 222 -9.06 0.32 23.47
C LEU A 222 -7.98 -0.62 24.03
N ASP A 223 -6.71 -0.24 23.91
CA ASP A 223 -5.57 -1.02 24.40
C ASP A 223 -5.57 -1.22 25.93
N ARG A 224 -6.30 -0.38 26.67
CA ARG A 224 -6.48 -0.50 28.13
C ARG A 224 -7.48 -1.60 28.51
N ASN A 225 -8.19 -2.18 27.55
CA ASN A 225 -9.19 -3.23 27.76
C ASN A 225 -10.33 -2.86 28.72
N VAL A 226 -10.61 -1.56 28.89
CA VAL A 226 -11.72 -1.05 29.72
C VAL A 226 -12.99 -0.76 28.90
N PHE A 227 -12.86 -0.64 27.58
CA PHE A 227 -13.96 -0.42 26.65
C PHE A 227 -13.97 -1.56 25.64
N ILE A 228 -15.13 -2.23 25.49
CA ILE A 228 -15.25 -3.43 24.65
C ILE A 228 -15.92 -3.08 23.32
N ASN A 229 -17.10 -2.49 23.36
CA ASN A 229 -17.82 -2.02 22.18
C ASN A 229 -18.91 -1.00 22.56
N SER A 230 -19.45 -0.31 21.55
CA SER A 230 -20.64 0.53 21.66
C SER A 230 -21.47 0.46 20.37
N GLN A 231 -22.65 1.08 20.38
CA GLN A 231 -23.54 1.16 19.23
C GLN A 231 -23.01 2.15 18.18
N LEU A 232 -23.16 1.78 16.91
CA LEU A 232 -22.93 2.67 15.77
C LEU A 232 -24.26 3.31 15.34
N HIS A 233 -24.23 4.59 15.01
CA HIS A 233 -25.39 5.35 14.58
C HIS A 233 -25.89 4.86 13.21
N PRO A 234 -27.13 4.34 13.10
CA PRO A 234 -27.59 3.63 11.90
C PRO A 234 -27.74 4.51 10.65
N LYS A 235 -27.85 5.84 10.81
CA LYS A 235 -27.87 6.80 9.69
C LYS A 235 -26.48 7.21 9.20
N PHE A 236 -25.57 7.59 10.11
CA PHE A 236 -24.32 8.29 9.79
C PHE A 236 -23.10 7.36 9.78
N GLU A 237 -23.20 6.17 10.38
CA GLU A 237 -22.09 5.21 10.47
C GLU A 237 -22.38 3.92 9.68
N LYS A 238 -23.20 4.00 8.63
CA LYS A 238 -23.50 2.87 7.73
C LYS A 238 -22.24 2.29 7.06
N ALA A 239 -21.31 3.16 6.67
CA ALA A 239 -20.07 2.75 6.01
C ALA A 239 -19.17 1.93 6.96
N PRO A 240 -18.88 2.39 8.20
CA PRO A 240 -18.23 1.56 9.21
C PRO A 240 -18.93 0.21 9.44
N ILE A 241 -20.26 0.18 9.57
CA ILE A 241 -21.03 -1.06 9.76
C ILE A 241 -20.82 -2.04 8.60
N PHE A 242 -20.92 -1.54 7.36
CA PHE A 242 -20.74 -2.34 6.15
C PHE A 242 -19.31 -2.88 6.03
N PHE A 243 -18.31 -2.04 6.26
CA PHE A 243 -16.92 -2.46 6.19
C PHE A 243 -16.60 -3.49 7.27
N GLN A 244 -17.00 -3.27 8.52
CA GLN A 244 -16.78 -4.24 9.62
C GLN A 244 -17.40 -5.60 9.28
N SER A 245 -18.60 -5.59 8.70
CA SER A 245 -19.29 -6.81 8.26
C SER A 245 -18.53 -7.52 7.13
N THR A 246 -18.02 -6.77 6.15
CA THR A 246 -17.22 -7.29 5.04
C THR A 246 -15.91 -7.92 5.52
N VAL A 247 -15.18 -7.22 6.40
CA VAL A 247 -13.94 -7.71 7.00
C VAL A 247 -14.18 -8.98 7.82
N ARG A 248 -15.22 -8.97 8.66
CA ARG A 248 -15.62 -10.13 9.46
C ARG A 248 -15.91 -11.34 8.58
N GLN A 249 -16.64 -11.16 7.48
CA GLN A 249 -16.93 -12.23 6.54
C GLN A 249 -15.64 -12.82 5.95
N VAL A 250 -14.75 -11.98 5.43
CA VAL A 250 -13.46 -12.42 4.85
C VAL A 250 -12.64 -13.24 5.85
N ILE A 251 -12.62 -12.81 7.10
CA ILE A 251 -11.87 -13.46 8.17
C ILE A 251 -12.48 -14.80 8.56
N ILE A 252 -13.81 -14.86 8.73
CA ILE A 252 -14.52 -16.10 9.07
C ILE A 252 -14.36 -17.14 7.96
N GLU A 253 -14.50 -16.73 6.70
CA GLU A 253 -14.29 -17.60 5.54
C GLU A 253 -12.86 -18.17 5.53
N HIS A 254 -11.85 -17.33 5.80
CA HIS A 254 -10.47 -17.75 5.86
C HIS A 254 -10.20 -18.72 7.02
N PHE A 255 -10.65 -18.39 8.22
CA PHE A 255 -10.57 -19.25 9.41
C PHE A 255 -11.19 -20.62 9.14
N THR A 256 -12.39 -20.65 8.56
CA THR A 256 -13.10 -21.90 8.23
C THR A 256 -12.30 -22.77 7.25
N ARG A 257 -11.72 -22.16 6.21
CA ARG A 257 -10.86 -22.88 5.26
C ARG A 257 -9.62 -23.47 5.93
N GLU A 258 -8.99 -22.74 6.84
CA GLU A 258 -7.80 -23.23 7.54
C GLU A 258 -8.13 -24.38 8.49
N LYS A 259 -9.28 -24.30 9.15
CA LYS A 259 -9.74 -25.33 10.08
C LYS A 259 -10.07 -26.61 9.32
N ALA A 260 -10.76 -26.49 8.19
CA ALA A 260 -11.00 -27.60 7.27
C ALA A 260 -9.70 -28.20 6.71
N GLY A 261 -8.65 -27.39 6.57
CA GLY A 261 -7.31 -27.80 6.15
C GLY A 261 -6.44 -28.37 7.28
N GLY A 262 -6.96 -28.56 8.49
CA GLY A 262 -6.23 -29.16 9.62
C GLY A 262 -5.12 -28.30 10.21
N ARG A 263 -5.13 -26.98 9.97
CA ARG A 263 -4.19 -26.08 10.63
C ARG A 263 -4.61 -25.88 12.08
N ASP A 264 -3.63 -25.84 12.98
CA ASP A 264 -3.84 -25.33 14.34
C ASP A 264 -3.96 -23.79 14.22
N ILE A 265 -5.11 -23.23 14.64
CA ILE A 265 -5.46 -21.81 14.44
C ILE A 265 -5.63 -21.13 15.78
#